data_AF-A0AAW5RST9-F1
#
_entry.id   AF-A0AAW5RST9-F1
#
_cell.length_a   1.000
_cell.length_b   1.000
_cell.length_c   1.000
_cell.angle_alpha   90.00
_cell.angle_beta   90.00
_cell.angle_gamma   90.00
#
_symmetry.space_group_name_H-M   'P 1'
#
loop_
_entity.id
_entity.type
_entity.pdbx_description
1 polymer ?
#
loop_
_entity_poly.entity_id
_entity_poly.type
_entity_poly.pdbx_seq_one_letter_code
_entity_poly.pdbx_strand_id
1 'polypeptide(L)'
;MGLTIDPKSKIFGLDLKTGRDLVKRLRHYAQMYPTDDINYVTEVRSIGEIVLTKEKQRCGMGYSLTELNPNAVALAPDLIQKMLDEGYLTVMGITDHNGFAWYQVTAKGAELSRHKLIKRLPRAKAVQKLEEFLERVEEWNACEPYVWVQDVWLYGSLITTAPDVGDIDLVCKYTQNPDSPDMVTEGEHIYFIATGKDEYAKVKKFLRGGSPYISLVGFSARDIDKIQGGYIQIVKDRQVAVIPWENGSLVEVGEVSLPLI
;
A
#
# COMPACT_ATOMS: atom_id res chain seq x y z
N MET A 1 -6.81 12.56 3.62
CA MET A 1 -5.83 13.67 3.46
C MET A 1 -4.45 13.08 3.66
N GLY A 2 -3.48 13.28 2.76
CA GLY A 2 -2.17 12.64 2.89
C GLY A 2 -1.30 13.28 3.97
N LEU A 3 -0.56 12.46 4.72
CA LEU A 3 0.44 12.91 5.70
C LEU A 3 1.42 13.90 5.03
N THR A 4 1.50 15.14 5.51
CA THR A 4 2.51 16.10 5.07
C THR A 4 3.68 16.01 6.04
N ILE A 5 4.82 15.52 5.55
CA ILE A 5 5.99 15.25 6.39
C ILE A 5 7.20 15.99 5.81
N ASP A 6 7.90 16.74 6.66
CA ASP A 6 9.21 17.30 6.32
C ASP A 6 10.23 16.16 6.13
N PRO A 7 10.89 16.03 4.97
CA PRO A 7 11.92 15.01 4.74
C PRO A 7 13.06 14.98 5.77
N LYS A 8 13.30 16.09 6.48
CA LYS A 8 14.31 16.20 7.54
C LYS A 8 13.76 15.92 8.94
N SER A 9 12.45 15.70 9.08
CA SER A 9 11.85 15.42 10.39
C SER A 9 12.30 14.06 10.91
N LYS A 10 12.26 13.96 12.24
CA LYS A 10 12.30 12.69 12.94
C LYS A 10 10.87 12.26 13.28
N ILE A 11 10.65 10.96 13.28
CA ILE A 11 9.41 10.33 13.74
C ILE A 11 9.79 9.31 14.80
N PHE A 12 9.18 9.42 15.99
CA PHE A 12 9.49 8.61 17.18
C PHE A 12 10.99 8.44 17.45
N GLY A 13 11.75 9.51 17.20
CA GLY A 13 13.20 9.57 17.40
C GLY A 13 14.07 9.00 16.26
N LEU A 14 13.48 8.37 15.25
CA LEU A 14 14.17 7.85 14.07
C LEU A 14 14.15 8.86 12.91
N ASP A 15 15.08 8.71 11.96
CA ASP A 15 14.93 9.38 10.68
C ASP A 15 13.68 8.89 9.95
N LEU A 16 13.08 9.77 9.15
CA LEU A 16 11.81 9.53 8.49
C LEU A 16 11.78 8.24 7.65
N LYS A 17 12.87 7.90 6.96
CA LYS A 17 12.92 6.70 6.13
C LYS A 17 12.91 5.45 7.00
N THR A 18 13.75 5.40 8.03
CA THR A 18 13.81 4.26 8.95
C THR A 18 12.50 4.08 9.71
N GLY A 19 11.91 5.16 10.22
CA GLY A 19 10.62 5.06 10.91
C GLY A 19 9.49 4.61 9.98
N ARG A 20 9.43 5.11 8.75
CA ARG A 20 8.48 4.62 7.75
C ARG A 20 8.66 3.13 7.46
N ASP A 21 9.91 2.70 7.23
CA ASP A 21 10.23 1.30 6.92
C ASP A 21 9.91 0.38 8.09
N LEU A 22 10.05 0.86 9.33
CA LEU A 22 9.66 0.12 10.53
C LEU A 22 8.14 -0.10 10.55
N VAL A 23 7.33 0.95 10.38
CA VAL A 23 5.86 0.81 10.37
C VAL A 23 5.39 -0.06 9.20
N LYS A 24 6.04 0.06 8.03
CA LYS A 24 5.76 -0.81 6.88
C LYS A 24 6.06 -2.28 7.19
N ARG A 25 7.15 -2.58 7.90
CA ARG A 25 7.50 -3.93 8.33
C ARG A 25 6.48 -4.48 9.33
N LEU A 26 6.07 -3.67 10.32
CA LEU A 26 5.06 -4.04 11.29
C LEU A 26 3.74 -4.43 10.60
N ARG A 27 3.25 -3.60 9.68
CA ARG A 27 2.04 -3.91 8.91
C ARG A 27 2.17 -5.15 8.04
N HIS A 28 3.34 -5.40 7.47
CA HIS A 28 3.56 -6.62 6.70
C HIS A 28 3.40 -7.88 7.57
N TYR A 29 3.89 -7.87 8.82
CA TYR A 29 3.67 -8.99 9.74
C TYR A 29 2.23 -9.05 10.26
N ALA A 30 1.61 -7.89 10.44
CA ALA A 30 0.23 -7.79 10.88
C ALA A 30 -0.76 -8.40 9.87
N GLN A 31 -0.44 -8.40 8.56
CA GLN A 31 -1.22 -9.06 7.51
C GLN A 31 -1.41 -10.56 7.70
N MET A 32 -0.62 -11.21 8.57
CA MET A 32 -0.86 -12.61 8.96
C MET A 32 -2.08 -12.76 9.88
N TYR A 33 -2.61 -11.65 10.39
CA TYR A 33 -3.80 -11.57 11.23
C TYR A 33 -4.84 -10.62 10.59
N PRO A 34 -6.16 -10.83 10.78
CA PRO A 34 -7.19 -10.04 10.10
C PRO A 34 -7.26 -8.54 10.45
N THR A 35 -6.46 -8.06 11.41
CA THR A 35 -6.74 -6.81 12.17
C THR A 35 -5.60 -5.78 12.23
N ASP A 36 -4.53 -5.90 11.42
CA ASP A 36 -3.33 -5.04 11.53
C ASP A 36 -2.75 -5.03 12.98
N ASP A 37 -2.99 -6.12 13.72
CA ASP A 37 -2.54 -6.35 15.09
C ASP A 37 -1.13 -6.94 15.12
N ILE A 38 -0.32 -6.46 16.06
CA ILE A 38 1.07 -6.85 16.27
C ILE A 38 1.32 -7.12 17.75
N ASN A 39 2.06 -8.19 18.04
CA ASN A 39 2.56 -8.45 19.38
C ASN A 39 3.97 -7.89 19.56
N TYR A 40 4.39 -7.75 20.82
CA TYR A 40 5.72 -7.25 21.19
C TYR A 40 6.89 -7.97 20.51
N VAL A 41 6.79 -9.28 20.29
CA VAL A 41 7.86 -10.05 19.62
C VAL A 41 8.03 -9.61 18.17
N THR A 42 6.92 -9.35 17.47
CA THR A 42 6.93 -8.79 16.11
C THR A 42 7.57 -7.40 16.07
N GLU A 43 7.35 -6.58 17.09
CA GLU A 43 7.97 -5.26 17.20
C GLU A 43 9.48 -5.37 17.38
N VAL A 44 9.93 -6.10 18.40
CA VAL A 44 11.37 -6.34 18.66
C VAL A 44 12.05 -6.90 17.41
N ARG A 45 11.39 -7.85 16.73
CA ARG A 45 11.91 -8.42 15.49
C ARG A 45 12.08 -7.34 14.43
N SER A 46 11.07 -6.52 14.21
CA SER A 46 11.09 -5.47 13.19
C SER A 46 12.12 -4.38 13.50
N ILE A 47 12.34 -4.07 14.78
CA ILE A 47 13.38 -3.14 15.24
C ILE A 47 14.76 -3.67 14.87
N GLY A 48 15.04 -4.94 15.14
CA GLY A 48 16.33 -5.53 14.74
C GLY A 48 16.54 -5.49 13.22
N GLU A 49 15.49 -5.80 12.44
CA GLU A 49 15.58 -5.91 10.98
C GLU A 49 15.70 -4.54 10.29
N ILE A 50 15.11 -3.49 10.86
CA ILE A 50 15.00 -2.18 10.22
C ILE A 50 15.88 -1.12 10.90
N VAL A 51 15.92 -1.08 12.23
CA VAL A 51 16.66 -0.06 12.99
C VAL A 51 18.10 -0.50 13.21
N LEU A 52 18.32 -1.78 13.53
CA LEU A 52 19.64 -2.33 13.87
C LEU A 52 20.22 -3.23 12.75
N THR A 53 20.01 -2.84 11.49
CA THR A 53 20.37 -3.61 10.27
C THR A 53 21.80 -4.18 10.20
N LYS A 54 22.76 -3.58 10.92
CA LYS A 54 24.16 -4.02 10.96
C LYS A 54 24.44 -5.11 11.99
N GLU A 55 23.50 -5.32 12.90
CA GLU A 55 23.61 -6.32 13.95
C GLU A 55 22.95 -7.61 13.46
N LYS A 56 23.67 -8.73 13.58
CA LYS A 56 23.14 -10.02 13.12
C LYS A 56 21.91 -10.38 13.94
N GLN A 57 20.75 -10.27 13.32
CA GLN A 57 19.53 -10.84 13.85
C GLN A 57 19.32 -12.25 13.30
N ARG A 58 19.01 -13.19 14.18
CA ARG A 58 18.64 -14.54 13.78
C ARG A 58 17.16 -14.53 13.41
N CYS A 59 16.84 -14.59 12.12
CA CYS A 59 15.46 -14.70 11.65
C CYS A 59 15.07 -16.18 11.59
N GLY A 60 14.74 -16.78 12.75
CA GLY A 60 14.10 -18.09 12.82
C GLY A 60 12.59 -18.01 12.59
N MET A 61 11.93 -19.17 12.43
CA MET A 61 10.47 -19.29 12.49
C MET A 61 9.92 -19.14 13.93
N GLY A 62 10.80 -19.02 14.93
CA GLY A 62 10.44 -18.95 16.34
C GLY A 62 9.97 -17.57 16.79
N TYR A 63 9.00 -17.56 17.70
CA TYR A 63 8.43 -16.37 18.35
C TYR A 63 9.07 -16.10 19.73
N SER A 64 10.29 -16.56 20.00
CA SER A 64 10.92 -16.42 21.32
C SER A 64 11.83 -15.19 21.40
N LEU A 65 11.69 -14.39 22.45
CA LEU A 65 12.57 -13.25 22.76
C LEU A 65 14.04 -13.67 22.91
N THR A 66 14.30 -14.91 23.35
CA THR A 66 15.67 -15.43 23.53
C THR A 66 16.45 -15.60 22.23
N GLU A 67 15.76 -15.59 21.09
CA GLU A 67 16.35 -15.72 19.76
C GLU A 67 16.51 -14.37 19.06
N LEU A 68 15.93 -13.30 19.63
CA LEU A 68 15.96 -11.96 19.07
C LEU A 68 17.23 -11.20 19.48
N ASN A 69 17.54 -10.16 18.71
CA ASN A 69 18.68 -9.30 18.98
C ASN A 69 18.50 -8.61 20.36
N PRO A 70 19.41 -8.80 21.33
CA PRO A 70 19.28 -8.22 22.66
C PRO A 70 19.26 -6.68 22.66
N ASN A 71 19.94 -6.04 21.72
CA ASN A 71 19.88 -4.58 21.57
C ASN A 71 18.51 -4.12 21.07
N ALA A 72 17.85 -4.92 20.22
CA ALA A 72 16.47 -4.64 19.80
C ALA A 72 15.50 -4.82 20.98
N VAL A 73 15.70 -5.85 21.80
CA VAL A 73 14.92 -6.08 23.03
C VAL A 73 15.06 -4.88 23.99
N ALA A 74 16.28 -4.38 24.17
CA ALA A 74 16.55 -3.24 25.03
C ALA A 74 15.97 -1.92 24.49
N LEU A 75 15.98 -1.72 23.17
CA LEU A 75 15.49 -0.51 22.52
C LEU A 75 13.95 -0.46 22.43
N ALA A 76 13.29 -1.62 22.34
CA ALA A 76 11.86 -1.71 22.04
C ALA A 76 10.96 -0.90 22.97
N PRO A 77 11.08 -0.94 24.31
CA PRO A 77 10.15 -0.23 25.19
C PRO A 77 10.10 1.29 24.94
N ASP A 78 11.25 1.95 24.81
CA ASP A 78 11.32 3.40 24.56
C ASP A 78 10.78 3.75 23.16
N LEU A 79 11.10 2.94 22.15
CA LEU A 79 10.64 3.17 20.79
C LEU A 79 9.12 3.00 20.65
N ILE A 80 8.57 1.92 21.24
CA ILE A 80 7.12 1.67 21.26
C ILE A 80 6.40 2.80 21.98
N GLN A 81 6.92 3.25 23.13
CA GLN A 81 6.33 4.37 23.87
C GLN A 81 6.26 5.64 23.00
N LYS A 82 7.34 5.98 22.29
CA LYS A 82 7.34 7.12 21.35
C LYS A 82 6.33 6.95 20.21
N MET A 83 6.19 5.72 19.69
CA MET A 83 5.20 5.43 18.63
C MET A 83 3.76 5.56 19.15
N LEU A 84 3.50 5.21 20.41
CA LEU A 84 2.22 5.43 21.08
C LEU A 84 1.96 6.92 21.32
N ASP A 85 2.94 7.65 21.88
CA ASP A 85 2.84 9.08 22.18
C ASP A 85 2.58 9.91 20.92
N GLU A 86 3.23 9.54 19.81
CA GLU A 86 3.03 10.17 18.51
C GLU A 86 1.81 9.63 17.74
N GLY A 87 1.07 8.65 18.28
CA GLY A 87 -0.18 8.12 17.73
C GLY A 87 -0.02 7.26 16.48
N TYR A 88 1.13 6.62 16.28
CA TYR A 88 1.37 5.64 15.20
C TYR A 88 0.91 4.23 15.57
N LEU A 89 0.84 3.93 16.87
CA LEU A 89 0.30 2.70 17.44
C LEU A 89 -0.81 3.02 18.44
N THR A 90 -1.66 2.03 18.71
CA THR A 90 -2.59 2.01 19.84
C THR A 90 -2.48 0.68 20.58
N VAL A 91 -2.70 0.69 21.89
CA VAL A 91 -2.73 -0.54 22.70
C VAL A 91 -4.08 -1.22 22.52
N MET A 92 -4.07 -2.51 22.20
CA MET A 92 -5.27 -3.35 22.05
C MET A 92 -5.62 -4.11 23.33
N GLY A 93 -4.64 -4.31 24.21
CA GLY A 93 -4.76 -5.03 25.48
C GLY A 93 -3.59 -5.97 25.73
N ILE A 94 -3.60 -6.66 26.87
CA ILE A 94 -2.66 -7.74 27.17
C ILE A 94 -3.44 -9.04 26.94
N THR A 95 -3.23 -9.69 25.79
CA THR A 95 -3.74 -11.04 25.55
C THR A 95 -2.61 -12.03 25.79
N ASP A 96 -2.73 -12.69 26.95
CA ASP A 96 -2.21 -14.01 27.31
C ASP A 96 -1.71 -14.83 26.11
N HIS A 97 -0.42 -15.13 25.99
CA HIS A 97 0.21 -16.30 26.65
C HIS A 97 1.63 -16.02 27.19
N ASN A 98 2.19 -14.83 26.94
CA ASN A 98 3.56 -14.45 27.33
C ASN A 98 3.64 -13.16 28.17
N GLY A 99 2.50 -12.54 28.51
CA GLY A 99 2.43 -11.33 29.34
C GLY A 99 2.79 -10.01 28.62
N PHE A 100 2.93 -10.03 27.29
CA PHE A 100 3.23 -8.84 26.49
C PHE A 100 1.96 -8.19 25.94
N ALA A 101 2.00 -6.86 25.80
CA ALA A 101 0.94 -6.10 25.18
C ALA A 101 0.84 -6.39 23.68
N TRP A 102 -0.38 -6.27 23.17
CA TRP A 102 -0.70 -6.22 21.76
C TRP A 102 -0.98 -4.78 21.35
N TYR A 103 -0.54 -4.45 20.15
CA TYR A 103 -0.70 -3.13 19.56
C TYR A 103 -1.36 -3.24 18.21
N GLN A 104 -1.99 -2.16 17.78
CA GLN A 104 -2.55 -2.03 16.44
C GLN A 104 -1.94 -0.80 15.78
N VAL A 105 -1.62 -0.93 14.49
CA VAL A 105 -1.16 0.21 13.69
C VAL A 105 -2.35 1.15 13.42
N THR A 106 -2.22 2.42 13.81
CA THR A 106 -3.30 3.39 13.62
C THR A 106 -3.44 3.79 12.15
N ALA A 107 -4.52 4.50 11.80
CA ALA A 107 -4.67 5.10 10.48
C ALA A 107 -3.47 5.99 10.09
N LYS A 108 -2.93 6.76 11.06
CA LYS A 108 -1.72 7.59 10.89
C LYS A 108 -0.48 6.73 10.57
N GLY A 109 -0.28 5.62 11.28
CA GLY A 109 0.77 4.64 10.97
C GLY A 109 0.61 4.00 9.60
N ALA A 110 -0.62 3.63 9.25
CA ALA A 110 -0.94 3.07 7.94
C ALA A 110 -0.62 4.07 6.81
N GLU A 111 -0.97 5.35 6.97
CA GLU A 111 -0.61 6.41 6.01
C GLU A 111 0.89 6.60 5.90
N LEU A 112 1.61 6.67 7.02
CA LEU A 112 3.06 6.75 7.02
C LEU A 112 3.68 5.59 6.24
N SER A 113 3.26 4.35 6.50
CA SER A 113 3.80 3.16 5.83
C SER A 113 3.67 3.17 4.31
N ARG A 114 2.63 3.84 3.78
CA ARG A 114 2.36 3.98 2.35
C ARG A 114 3.13 5.14 1.70
N HIS A 115 3.62 6.09 2.50
CA HIS A 115 4.25 7.30 2.00
C HIS A 115 5.59 7.01 1.28
N LYS A 116 5.68 7.32 -0.02
CA LYS A 116 6.84 6.95 -0.85
C LYS A 116 8.13 7.72 -0.57
N LEU A 117 8.06 8.86 0.13
CA LEU A 117 9.21 9.75 0.40
C LEU A 117 9.93 10.22 -0.87
N ILE A 118 9.19 10.31 -1.98
CA ILE A 118 9.67 10.90 -3.23
C ILE A 118 9.27 12.38 -3.29
N LYS A 119 10.00 13.17 -4.09
CA LYS A 119 9.67 14.57 -4.30
C LYS A 119 8.23 14.68 -4.83
N ARG A 120 7.43 15.59 -4.29
CA ARG A 120 6.07 15.82 -4.80
C ARG A 120 6.10 16.24 -6.27
N LEU A 121 5.07 15.82 -6.98
CA LEU A 121 4.86 16.04 -8.40
C LEU A 121 3.84 17.17 -8.60
N PRO A 122 4.13 18.17 -9.45
CA PRO A 122 3.11 19.14 -9.86
C PRO A 122 1.91 18.42 -10.45
N ARG A 123 0.71 18.87 -10.09
CA ARG A 123 -0.54 18.20 -10.46
C ARG A 123 -0.67 17.94 -11.96
N ALA A 124 -0.32 18.90 -12.81
CA ALA A 124 -0.37 18.72 -14.26
C ALA A 124 0.47 17.52 -14.74
N LYS A 125 1.65 17.30 -14.14
CA LYS A 125 2.48 16.12 -14.44
C LYS A 125 1.90 14.83 -13.87
N ALA A 126 1.14 14.91 -12.78
CA ALA A 126 0.46 13.74 -12.23
C ALA A 126 -0.72 13.31 -13.12
N VAL A 127 -1.47 14.27 -13.67
CA VAL A 127 -2.53 14.01 -14.65
C VAL A 127 -1.94 13.34 -15.90
N GLN A 128 -0.87 13.89 -16.46
CA GLN A 128 -0.17 13.28 -17.60
C GLN A 128 0.24 11.82 -17.31
N LYS A 129 0.75 11.53 -16.11
CA LYS A 129 1.13 10.17 -15.72
C LYS A 129 -0.04 9.23 -15.53
N LEU A 130 -1.20 9.76 -15.15
CA LEU A 130 -2.43 8.99 -15.06
C LEU A 130 -2.95 8.66 -16.46
N GLU A 131 -2.88 9.59 -17.41
CA GLU A 131 -3.21 9.35 -18.83
C GLU A 131 -2.31 8.25 -19.41
N GLU A 132 -0.98 8.36 -19.24
CA GLU A 132 -0.02 7.30 -19.62
C GLU A 132 -0.34 5.95 -18.96
N PHE A 133 -0.89 5.96 -17.73
CA PHE A 133 -1.34 4.73 -17.06
C PHE A 133 -2.59 4.15 -17.71
N LEU A 134 -3.56 4.97 -18.06
CA LEU A 134 -4.81 4.55 -18.70
C LEU A 134 -4.57 3.99 -20.11
N GLU A 135 -3.67 4.61 -20.88
CA GLU A 135 -3.22 4.06 -22.18
C GLU A 135 -2.69 2.64 -22.03
N ARG A 136 -1.85 2.38 -21.02
CA ARG A 136 -1.36 1.02 -20.73
C ARG A 136 -2.45 0.07 -20.24
N VAL A 137 -3.50 0.56 -19.60
CA VAL A 137 -4.66 -0.30 -19.26
C VAL A 137 -5.33 -0.79 -20.54
N GLU A 138 -5.54 0.10 -21.51
CA GLU A 138 -6.11 -0.24 -22.82
C GLU A 138 -5.19 -1.19 -23.60
N GLU A 139 -3.90 -0.86 -23.71
CA GLU A 139 -2.90 -1.71 -24.36
C GLU A 139 -2.87 -3.11 -23.76
N TRP A 140 -2.84 -3.22 -22.43
CA TRP A 140 -2.82 -4.51 -21.74
C TRP A 140 -4.07 -5.33 -22.07
N ASN A 141 -5.26 -4.71 -21.96
CA ASN A 141 -6.53 -5.39 -22.19
C ASN A 141 -6.73 -5.81 -23.66
N ALA A 142 -6.07 -5.13 -24.61
CA ALA A 142 -6.13 -5.44 -26.03
C ALA A 142 -5.25 -6.65 -26.46
N CYS A 143 -4.24 -7.02 -25.67
CA CYS A 143 -3.27 -8.07 -26.02
C CYS A 143 -3.64 -9.48 -25.52
N GLU A 144 -4.93 -9.82 -25.44
CA GLU A 144 -5.42 -11.12 -24.91
C GLU A 144 -4.71 -11.53 -23.59
N PRO A 145 -4.67 -10.66 -22.57
CA PRO A 145 -3.85 -10.89 -21.39
C PRO A 145 -4.41 -12.03 -20.55
N TYR A 146 -3.57 -12.69 -19.74
CA TYR A 146 -4.00 -13.73 -18.78
C TYR A 146 -5.02 -13.22 -17.74
N VAL A 147 -5.02 -11.93 -17.46
CA VAL A 147 -6.02 -11.24 -16.64
C VAL A 147 -6.36 -9.89 -17.26
N TRP A 148 -7.64 -9.55 -17.29
CA TRP A 148 -8.07 -8.20 -17.64
C TRP A 148 -7.98 -7.27 -16.43
N VAL A 149 -7.65 -6.01 -16.68
CA VAL A 149 -7.90 -4.92 -15.74
C VAL A 149 -9.36 -4.53 -15.90
N GLN A 150 -10.22 -5.01 -14.99
CA GLN A 150 -11.66 -4.83 -15.06
C GLN A 150 -12.07 -3.41 -14.66
N ASP A 151 -11.63 -2.99 -13.48
CA ASP A 151 -12.03 -1.72 -12.87
C ASP A 151 -10.81 -1.06 -12.24
N VAL A 152 -10.79 0.27 -12.26
CA VAL A 152 -9.74 1.08 -11.61
C VAL A 152 -10.37 2.24 -10.85
N TRP A 153 -9.95 2.43 -9.61
CA TRP A 153 -10.36 3.55 -8.76
C TRP A 153 -9.16 4.41 -8.38
N LEU A 154 -9.28 5.72 -8.64
CA LEU A 154 -8.36 6.74 -8.21
C LEU A 154 -8.75 7.26 -6.83
N TYR A 155 -7.78 7.39 -5.93
CA TYR A 155 -7.97 7.98 -4.61
C TYR A 155 -6.77 8.85 -4.22
N GLY A 156 -6.74 9.28 -2.96
CA GLY A 156 -5.60 10.00 -2.41
C GLY A 156 -5.51 11.45 -2.87
N SER A 157 -4.30 11.97 -3.03
CA SER A 157 -4.12 13.42 -3.20
C SER A 157 -4.58 13.98 -4.55
N LEU A 158 -4.64 13.15 -5.60
CA LEU A 158 -5.01 13.60 -6.95
C LEU A 158 -6.52 13.89 -7.10
N ILE A 159 -7.38 13.29 -6.27
CA ILE A 159 -8.83 13.62 -6.27
C ILE A 159 -9.16 14.91 -5.52
N THR A 160 -8.16 15.55 -4.89
CA THR A 160 -8.32 16.83 -4.18
C THR A 160 -7.90 18.02 -5.04
N THR A 161 -7.97 19.25 -4.51
CA THR A 161 -7.49 20.48 -5.18
C THR A 161 -6.00 20.79 -4.92
N ALA A 162 -5.23 19.85 -4.35
CA ALA A 162 -3.82 20.08 -4.03
C ALA A 162 -2.98 20.39 -5.29
N PRO A 163 -2.13 21.44 -5.27
CA PRO A 163 -1.32 21.85 -6.43
C PRO A 163 -0.17 20.87 -6.72
N ASP A 164 0.33 20.19 -5.69
CA ASP A 164 1.35 19.14 -5.78
C ASP A 164 0.85 17.87 -5.10
N VAL A 165 1.08 16.73 -5.73
CA VAL A 165 0.70 15.40 -5.22
C VAL A 165 1.93 14.56 -4.89
N GLY A 166 1.84 13.68 -3.90
CA GLY A 166 2.94 12.78 -3.56
C GLY A 166 3.14 11.72 -4.64
N ASP A 167 2.04 11.08 -5.02
CA ASP A 167 1.90 10.06 -6.02
C ASP A 167 0.42 9.91 -6.43
N ILE A 168 0.17 8.97 -7.33
CA ILE A 168 -1.12 8.66 -7.94
C ILE A 168 -1.54 7.31 -7.38
N ASP A 169 -2.53 7.34 -6.50
CA ASP A 169 -2.99 6.20 -5.74
C ASP A 169 -4.16 5.51 -6.47
N LEU A 170 -3.94 4.25 -6.85
CA LEU A 170 -4.85 3.49 -7.69
C LEU A 170 -5.17 2.12 -7.06
N VAL A 171 -6.43 1.72 -7.14
CA VAL A 171 -6.89 0.35 -6.86
C VAL A 171 -7.29 -0.27 -8.19
N CYS A 172 -6.76 -1.45 -8.50
CA CYS A 172 -7.17 -2.23 -9.67
C CYS A 172 -7.93 -3.48 -9.23
N LYS A 173 -9.03 -3.77 -9.92
CA LYS A 173 -9.66 -5.09 -9.91
C LYS A 173 -9.28 -5.84 -11.17
N TYR A 174 -8.90 -7.09 -10.99
CA TYR A 174 -8.52 -7.98 -12.08
C TYR A 174 -9.54 -9.10 -12.22
N THR A 175 -9.79 -9.54 -13.45
CA THR A 175 -10.64 -10.70 -13.76
C THR A 175 -9.84 -11.65 -14.66
N GLN A 176 -9.95 -12.96 -14.43
CA GLN A 176 -9.30 -13.97 -15.27
C GLN A 176 -9.79 -13.87 -16.71
N ASN A 177 -8.87 -14.06 -17.66
CA ASN A 177 -9.20 -14.25 -19.06
C ASN A 177 -9.07 -15.75 -19.39
N PRO A 178 -10.19 -16.50 -19.48
CA PRO A 178 -10.15 -17.93 -19.75
C PRO A 178 -9.64 -18.27 -21.15
N ASP A 179 -9.66 -17.32 -22.08
CA ASP A 179 -9.25 -17.52 -23.46
C ASP A 179 -7.75 -17.24 -23.67
N SER A 180 -7.06 -16.72 -22.66
CA SER A 180 -5.63 -16.42 -22.75
C SER A 180 -4.78 -17.70 -22.80
N PRO A 181 -3.79 -17.80 -23.71
CA PRO A 181 -2.84 -18.91 -23.71
C PRO A 181 -1.93 -18.93 -22.48
N ASP A 182 -1.76 -17.78 -21.83
CA ASP A 182 -0.99 -17.59 -20.59
C ASP A 182 -1.88 -17.75 -19.32
N MET A 183 -3.09 -18.32 -19.43
CA MET A 183 -4.00 -18.46 -18.29
C MET A 183 -3.32 -19.20 -17.14
N VAL A 184 -3.38 -18.61 -15.95
CA VAL A 184 -2.84 -19.20 -14.73
C VAL A 184 -3.64 -20.46 -14.40
N THR A 185 -2.95 -21.58 -14.25
CA THR A 185 -3.60 -22.84 -13.87
C THR A 185 -4.10 -22.77 -12.42
N GLU A 186 -5.09 -23.59 -12.07
CA GLU A 186 -5.58 -23.69 -10.68
C GLU A 186 -4.43 -24.01 -9.69
N GLY A 187 -3.48 -24.86 -10.09
CA GLY A 187 -2.30 -25.18 -9.30
C GLY A 187 -1.38 -23.98 -9.06
N GLU A 188 -1.19 -23.12 -10.07
CA GLU A 188 -0.42 -21.88 -9.93
C GLU A 188 -1.15 -20.85 -9.07
N HIS A 189 -2.47 -20.74 -9.19
CA HIS A 189 -3.28 -19.88 -8.31
C HIS A 189 -3.14 -20.32 -6.84
N ILE A 190 -3.26 -21.61 -6.56
CA ILE A 190 -3.03 -22.18 -5.23
C ILE A 190 -1.60 -21.90 -4.76
N TYR A 191 -0.59 -22.03 -5.64
CA TYR A 191 0.79 -21.71 -5.32
C TYR A 191 0.98 -20.24 -4.94
N PHE A 192 0.38 -19.30 -5.68
CA PHE A 192 0.44 -17.87 -5.35
C PHE A 192 -0.17 -17.59 -3.97
N ILE A 193 -1.35 -18.16 -3.68
CA ILE A 193 -2.01 -18.04 -2.37
C ILE A 193 -1.12 -18.63 -1.28
N ALA A 194 -0.66 -19.88 -1.44
CA ALA A 194 0.09 -20.62 -0.43
C ALA A 194 1.45 -19.98 -0.13
N THR A 195 2.07 -19.32 -1.11
CA THR A 195 3.37 -18.66 -0.95
C THR A 195 3.28 -17.17 -0.69
N GLY A 196 2.08 -16.59 -0.70
CA GLY A 196 1.88 -15.14 -0.60
C GLY A 196 2.49 -14.35 -1.76
N LYS A 197 2.75 -15.00 -2.90
CA LYS A 197 3.25 -14.33 -4.11
C LYS A 197 2.12 -13.60 -4.81
N ASP A 198 2.42 -12.43 -5.34
CA ASP A 198 1.45 -11.60 -6.06
C ASP A 198 1.26 -12.11 -7.50
N GLU A 199 0.17 -12.84 -7.72
CA GLU A 199 -0.28 -13.32 -9.05
C GLU A 199 -0.34 -12.19 -10.09
N TYR A 200 -0.64 -10.96 -9.65
CA TYR A 200 -0.79 -9.79 -10.51
C TYR A 200 0.53 -9.02 -10.70
N ALA A 201 1.67 -9.57 -10.29
CA ALA A 201 2.96 -8.87 -10.39
C ALA A 201 3.33 -8.48 -11.83
N LYS A 202 3.04 -9.33 -12.83
CA LYS A 202 3.35 -9.06 -14.25
C LYS A 202 2.52 -7.87 -14.76
N VAL A 203 1.20 -7.90 -14.58
CA VAL A 203 0.31 -6.79 -14.97
C VAL A 203 0.64 -5.50 -14.20
N LYS A 204 0.83 -5.56 -12.88
CA LYS A 204 1.20 -4.37 -12.08
C LYS A 204 2.51 -3.74 -12.55
N LYS A 205 3.51 -4.56 -12.92
CA LYS A 205 4.78 -4.07 -13.45
C LYS A 205 4.59 -3.35 -14.79
N PHE A 206 3.79 -3.91 -15.69
CA PHE A 206 3.45 -3.32 -16.98
C PHE A 206 2.72 -1.98 -16.79
N LEU A 207 1.61 -1.98 -16.05
CA LEU A 207 0.80 -0.80 -15.77
C LEU A 207 1.58 0.30 -15.05
N ARG A 208 2.55 -0.05 -14.20
CA ARG A 208 3.42 0.93 -13.54
C ARG A 208 4.44 1.52 -14.51
N GLY A 209 4.95 0.74 -15.48
CA GLY A 209 5.93 1.15 -16.50
C GLY A 209 7.10 1.94 -15.93
N GLY A 210 7.62 1.46 -14.80
CA GLY A 210 8.75 2.08 -14.10
C GLY A 210 8.45 3.38 -13.35
N SER A 211 7.25 3.96 -13.47
CA SER A 211 6.92 5.22 -12.79
C SER A 211 6.94 5.05 -11.26
N PRO A 212 7.74 5.81 -10.50
CA PRO A 212 7.69 5.79 -9.05
C PRO A 212 6.43 6.47 -8.49
N TYR A 213 5.77 7.29 -9.30
CA TYR A 213 4.57 8.05 -8.93
C TYR A 213 3.27 7.26 -9.12
N ILE A 214 3.29 6.08 -9.73
CA ILE A 214 2.11 5.21 -9.80
C ILE A 214 2.12 4.26 -8.60
N SER A 215 1.06 4.27 -7.80
CA SER A 215 0.87 3.40 -6.63
C SER A 215 -0.27 2.42 -6.90
N LEU A 216 0.06 1.14 -7.01
CA LEU A 216 -0.90 0.04 -7.16
C LEU A 216 -0.94 -0.86 -5.91
N VAL A 217 -0.36 -0.35 -4.82
CA VAL A 217 -0.14 -1.08 -3.58
C VAL A 217 -0.68 -0.22 -2.43
N GLY A 218 -1.91 -0.49 -2.02
CA GLY A 218 -2.56 0.25 -0.95
C GLY A 218 -3.82 -0.43 -0.45
N PHE A 219 -4.83 -0.51 -1.31
CA PHE A 219 -6.11 -1.16 -1.04
C PHE A 219 -6.38 -2.24 -2.10
N SER A 220 -7.13 -3.27 -1.71
CA SER A 220 -7.71 -4.19 -2.67
C SER A 220 -9.06 -3.66 -3.15
N ALA A 221 -9.58 -4.17 -4.27
CA ALA A 221 -10.92 -3.82 -4.74
C ALA A 221 -12.03 -4.18 -3.74
N ARG A 222 -11.76 -5.07 -2.77
CA ARG A 222 -12.70 -5.44 -1.70
C ARG A 222 -12.69 -4.46 -0.52
N ASP A 223 -11.67 -3.61 -0.44
CA ASP A 223 -11.43 -2.68 0.69
C ASP A 223 -11.65 -1.22 0.28
N ILE A 224 -12.32 -0.97 -0.85
CA ILE A 224 -12.54 0.37 -1.39
C ILE A 224 -13.37 1.23 -0.41
N ASP A 225 -14.31 0.61 0.30
CA ASP A 225 -15.13 1.23 1.35
C ASP A 225 -14.31 1.75 2.54
N LYS A 226 -13.11 1.21 2.75
CA LYS A 226 -12.18 1.65 3.80
C LYS A 226 -11.36 2.87 3.39
N ILE A 227 -11.45 3.32 2.14
CA ILE A 227 -10.69 4.48 1.64
C ILE A 227 -11.29 5.77 2.21
N GLN A 228 -10.57 6.38 3.15
CA GLN A 228 -10.93 7.67 3.71
C GLN A 228 -10.66 8.81 2.72
N GLY A 229 -11.61 9.74 2.60
CA GLY A 229 -11.52 10.89 1.68
C GLY A 229 -12.09 10.63 0.28
N GLY A 230 -12.68 9.45 0.06
CA GLY A 230 -13.37 9.10 -1.18
C GLY A 230 -12.44 8.55 -2.26
N TYR A 231 -13.07 8.17 -3.37
CA TYR A 231 -12.43 7.62 -4.55
C TYR A 231 -13.29 7.91 -5.78
N ILE A 232 -12.70 7.81 -6.97
CA ILE A 232 -13.37 8.01 -8.26
C ILE A 232 -13.07 6.79 -9.13
N GLN A 233 -14.10 6.15 -9.68
CA GLN A 233 -13.90 5.06 -10.63
C GLN A 233 -13.53 5.64 -12.00
N ILE A 234 -12.35 5.29 -12.48
CA ILE A 234 -11.75 5.84 -13.72
C ILE A 234 -11.70 4.81 -14.85
N VAL A 235 -11.87 3.54 -14.52
CA VAL A 235 -12.11 2.45 -15.47
C VAL A 235 -13.25 1.61 -14.93
N LYS A 236 -14.26 1.36 -15.76
CA LYS A 236 -15.41 0.52 -15.43
C LYS A 236 -15.63 -0.49 -16.55
N ASP A 237 -15.70 -1.76 -16.18
CA ASP A 237 -15.94 -2.85 -17.13
C ASP A 237 -14.99 -2.84 -18.33
N ARG A 238 -13.70 -2.60 -18.04
CA ARG A 238 -12.56 -2.45 -18.98
C ARG A 238 -12.59 -1.20 -19.85
N GLN A 239 -13.60 -0.34 -19.72
CA GLN A 239 -13.70 0.92 -20.46
C GLN A 239 -13.17 2.06 -19.60
N VAL A 240 -12.24 2.84 -20.16
CA VAL A 240 -11.75 4.06 -19.54
C VAL A 240 -12.90 5.07 -19.52
N ALA A 241 -13.23 5.57 -18.33
CA ALA A 241 -14.18 6.67 -18.21
C ALA A 241 -13.52 7.95 -18.75
N VAL A 242 -14.24 8.74 -19.54
CA VAL A 242 -13.77 10.08 -19.92
C VAL A 242 -13.74 10.93 -18.66
N ILE A 243 -12.56 11.39 -18.29
CA ILE A 243 -12.36 12.23 -17.12
C ILE A 243 -11.94 13.61 -17.62
N PRO A 244 -12.83 14.61 -17.59
CA PRO A 244 -12.45 15.96 -17.96
C PRO A 244 -11.59 16.55 -16.83
N TRP A 245 -10.42 17.04 -17.21
CA TRP A 245 -9.51 17.77 -16.32
C TRP A 245 -9.54 19.26 -16.69
N GLU A 246 -10.52 20.03 -16.19
CA GLU A 246 -10.54 21.48 -16.43
C GLU A 246 -9.78 22.22 -15.34
N ASN A 247 -8.89 23.13 -15.74
CA ASN A 247 -8.07 23.94 -14.82
C ASN A 247 -7.34 23.09 -13.75
N GLY A 248 -7.00 21.85 -14.08
CA GLY A 248 -6.39 20.91 -13.14
C GLY A 248 -7.35 20.48 -12.03
N SER A 249 -8.65 20.32 -12.28
CA SER A 249 -9.58 19.65 -11.36
C SER A 249 -10.42 18.63 -12.12
N LEU A 250 -10.83 17.57 -11.42
CA LEU A 250 -11.80 16.61 -11.95
C LEU A 250 -13.13 17.34 -12.14
N VAL A 251 -13.64 17.36 -13.36
CA VAL A 251 -14.99 17.86 -13.63
C VAL A 251 -15.95 16.71 -13.32
N GLU A 252 -17.04 17.00 -12.61
CA GLU A 252 -18.12 16.03 -12.43
C GLU A 252 -18.63 15.58 -13.79
N VAL A 253 -18.41 14.30 -14.10
CA VAL A 253 -19.02 13.68 -15.26
C VAL A 253 -20.44 13.33 -14.83
N GLY A 254 -21.41 14.12 -15.26
CA GLY A 254 -22.81 13.68 -15.26
C GLY A 254 -22.88 12.34 -15.99
N GLU A 255 -23.64 11.39 -15.45
CA GLU A 255 -23.75 9.99 -15.93
C GLU A 255 -23.54 9.90 -17.45
N VAL A 256 -22.38 9.40 -17.88
CA VAL A 256 -22.16 9.08 -19.29
C VAL A 256 -23.00 7.85 -19.58
N SER A 257 -24.20 8.07 -20.09
CA SER A 257 -24.96 7.05 -20.79
C SER A 257 -24.12 6.62 -22.00
N LEU A 258 -23.44 5.48 -21.89
CA LEU A 258 -22.85 4.83 -23.05
C LEU A 258 -23.97 4.53 -24.05
N PRO A 259 -23.84 4.87 -25.34
CA PRO A 259 -24.79 4.41 -26.33
C PRO A 259 -24.69 2.89 -26.43
N LEU A 260 -25.81 2.22 -26.17
CA LEU A 260 -26.01 0.82 -26.52
C LEU A 260 -25.76 0.67 -28.03
N ILE A 261 -24.73 -0.11 -28.39
CA ILE A 261 -24.59 -0.71 -29.73
C ILE A 261 -24.54 -2.22 -29.52
#